data_AF-A0A920VRD3-F1
#
_entry.id   AF-A0A920VRD3-F1
#
_cell.length_a   1.000
_cell.length_b   1.000
_cell.length_c   1.000
_cell.angle_alpha   90.00
_cell.angle_beta   90.00
_cell.angle_gamma   90.00
#
_symmetry.space_group_name_H-M   'P 1'
#
loop_
_entity.id
_entity.type
_entity.pdbx_description
1 polymer ?
#
loop_
_entity_poly.entity_id
_entity_poly.type
_entity_poly.pdbx_seq_one_letter_code
_entity_poly.pdbx_strand_id
1 'polypeptide(L)' 'MIIDTHCHAGRNWFLPIESLEFEMNQAGVDAAVLIPRMVEPFETITCLEKQPNATGDSKWSL' A
#
# COMPACT_ATOMS: atom_id res chain seq x y z
N MET A 1 -12.85 -3.91 -12.20
CA MET A 1 -11.98 -2.85 -11.69
C MET A 1 -12.53 -2.32 -10.38
N ILE A 2 -12.24 -3.05 -9.31
CA ILE A 2 -12.45 -2.67 -7.91
C ILE A 2 -11.11 -2.12 -7.41
N ILE A 3 -11.13 -0.91 -6.84
CA ILE A 3 -9.93 -0.24 -6.37
C ILE A 3 -10.08 0.04 -4.87
N ASP A 4 -9.10 -0.41 -4.08
CA ASP A 4 -8.94 0.04 -2.71
C ASP A 4 -8.26 1.42 -2.73
N THR A 5 -8.98 2.44 -2.24
CA THR A 5 -8.50 3.82 -2.29
C THR A 5 -7.74 4.25 -1.04
N HIS A 6 -7.65 3.38 -0.02
CA HIS A 6 -6.99 3.71 1.23
C HIS A 6 -6.51 2.48 1.98
N CYS A 7 -5.25 2.09 1.76
CA CYS A 7 -4.62 1.02 2.51
C CYS A 7 -3.23 1.39 3.02
N HIS A 8 -2.71 0.56 3.92
CA HIS A 8 -1.38 0.69 4.48
C HIS A 8 -0.68 -0.67 4.48
N ALA A 9 0.63 -0.67 4.19
CA ALA A 9 1.49 -1.84 4.30
C ALA A 9 2.88 -1.43 4.81
N GLY A 10 3.54 -2.33 5.53
CA GLY A 10 4.87 -2.11 6.12
C GLY A 10 5.12 -2.97 7.35
N ARG A 11 6.37 -3.34 7.61
CA ARG A 11 6.72 -4.40 8.59
C ARG A 11 6.64 -4.00 10.06
N ASN A 12 6.70 -2.72 10.36
CA ASN A 12 6.78 -2.26 11.75
C ASN A 12 5.42 -2.18 12.45
N TRP A 13 4.40 -1.70 11.73
CA TRP A 13 3.11 -1.35 12.32
C TRP A 13 1.90 -1.78 11.49
N PHE A 14 2.13 -2.31 10.31
CA PHE A 14 1.09 -2.85 9.43
C PHE A 14 1.44 -4.30 9.11
N LEU A 15 0.61 -4.92 8.29
CA LEU A 15 0.99 -6.17 7.67
C LEU A 15 1.95 -5.90 6.49
N PRO A 16 2.85 -6.86 6.20
CA PRO A 16 3.74 -6.73 5.05
C PRO A 16 2.92 -6.75 3.75
N ILE A 17 3.50 -6.22 2.66
CA ILE A 17 2.79 -6.02 1.39
C ILE A 17 2.19 -7.33 0.84
N GLU A 18 2.84 -8.46 1.11
CA GLU A 18 2.40 -9.79 0.69
C GLU A 18 1.05 -10.20 1.33
N SER A 19 0.74 -9.71 2.54
CA SER A 19 -0.57 -9.91 3.16
C SER A 19 -1.66 -9.12 2.46
N LEU A 20 -1.37 -7.86 2.08
CA LEU A 20 -2.29 -7.03 1.32
C LEU A 20 -2.59 -7.66 -0.05
N GLU A 21 -1.57 -8.17 -0.75
CA GLU A 21 -1.75 -8.89 -2.02
C GLU A 21 -2.65 -10.13 -1.88
N PHE A 22 -2.48 -10.89 -0.80
CA PHE A 22 -3.32 -12.05 -0.51
C PHE A 22 -4.78 -11.63 -0.29
N GLU A 23 -5.02 -10.59 0.50
CA GLU A 23 -6.36 -10.05 0.77
C GLU A 23 -7.01 -9.49 -0.49
N MET A 24 -6.27 -8.75 -1.31
CA MET A 24 -6.75 -8.22 -2.59
C MET A 24 -7.18 -9.35 -3.53
N ASN A 25 -6.40 -10.44 -3.61
CA ASN A 25 -6.75 -11.61 -4.43
C ASN A 25 -8.01 -12.32 -3.93
N GLN A 26 -8.19 -12.45 -2.61
CA GLN A 26 -9.38 -13.05 -2.01
C GLN A 26 -10.64 -12.18 -2.23
N ALA A 27 -10.48 -10.86 -2.16
CA ALA A 27 -11.56 -9.89 -2.28
C ALA A 27 -11.90 -9.51 -3.73
N GLY A 28 -11.07 -9.90 -4.71
CA GLY A 28 -11.22 -9.49 -6.10
C GLY A 28 -10.92 -8.00 -6.33
N VAL A 29 -10.00 -7.43 -5.56
CA VAL A 29 -9.53 -6.05 -5.72
C VAL A 29 -8.42 -6.01 -6.78
N ASP A 30 -8.58 -5.15 -7.78
CA ASP A 30 -7.70 -5.06 -8.95
C ASP A 30 -6.48 -4.14 -8.71
N ALA A 31 -6.64 -3.11 -7.86
CA ALA A 31 -5.57 -2.16 -7.54
C ALA A 31 -5.78 -1.54 -6.15
N ALA A 32 -4.71 -1.01 -5.56
CA ALA A 32 -4.75 -0.35 -4.26
C ALA A 32 -3.89 0.92 -4.21
N VAL A 33 -4.34 1.91 -3.44
CA VAL A 33 -3.59 3.14 -3.14
C VAL A 33 -2.96 3.03 -1.76
N LEU A 34 -1.63 2.92 -1.73
CA LEU A 34 -0.88 2.85 -0.49
C LEU A 34 -0.69 4.26 0.08
N ILE A 35 -1.19 4.47 1.29
CA ILE A 35 -1.03 5.74 1.99
C ILE A 35 0.17 5.66 2.93
N PRO A 36 1.19 6.53 2.75
CA PRO A 36 2.35 6.53 3.62
C PRO A 36 1.98 6.99 5.03
N ARG A 37 2.60 6.38 6.04
CA ARG A 37 2.56 6.96 7.38
C ARG A 37 3.59 8.08 7.49
N MET A 38 3.15 9.19 8.06
CA MET A 38 3.96 10.38 8.36
C MET A 38 5.28 10.10 9.09
N VAL A 39 5.31 9.09 9.98
CA VAL A 39 6.46 8.83 10.86
C VAL A 39 7.49 7.87 10.23
N GLU A 40 7.13 7.09 9.19
CA GLU A 40 8.01 6.12 8.55
C GLU A 40 7.70 5.94 7.04
N PRO A 41 7.99 6.95 6.20
CA PRO A 41 7.69 6.88 4.77
C PRO A 41 8.54 5.83 4.01
N PHE A 42 9.68 5.42 4.55
CA PHE A 42 10.60 4.46 3.92
C PHE A 42 9.96 3.09 3.69
N GLU A 43 9.17 2.58 4.64
CA GLU A 43 8.49 1.29 4.50
C GLU A 43 7.47 1.32 3.35
N THR A 44 6.71 2.40 3.21
CA THR A 44 5.76 2.56 2.10
C THR A 44 6.46 2.65 0.75
N ILE A 45 7.60 3.33 0.66
CA ILE A 45 8.43 3.36 -0.56
C ILE A 45 8.88 1.95 -0.93
N THR A 46 9.40 1.18 0.01
CA THR A 46 9.82 -0.21 -0.27
C THR A 46 8.66 -1.12 -0.69
N CYS A 47 7.45 -0.85 -0.21
CA CYS A 47 6.24 -1.55 -0.65
C CYS A 47 5.86 -1.17 -2.10
N LEU A 48 5.91 0.12 -2.44
CA LEU A 48 5.65 0.61 -3.80
C LEU A 48 6.68 0.10 -4.82
N GLU A 49 7.96 0.00 -4.45
CA GLU A 49 9.01 -0.57 -5.31
C GLU A 49 8.75 -2.06 -5.64
N LYS A 50 8.10 -2.79 -4.73
CA LYS A 50 7.74 -4.19 -4.93
C LYS A 50 6.43 -4.39 -5.69
N GLN A 51 5.56 -3.37 -5.72
CA GLN A 51 4.21 -3.45 -6.26
C GLN A 51 3.98 -2.33 -7.30
N PRO A 52 4.27 -2.58 -8.58
CA PRO A 52 4.08 -1.57 -9.64
C PRO A 52 2.60 -1.21 -9.89
N ASN A 53 1.67 -2.02 -9.38
CA ASN A 53 0.22 -1.79 -9.47
C ASN A 53 -0.33 -0.98 -8.28
N ALA A 54 0.50 -0.70 -7.29
CA ALA A 54 0.18 0.21 -6.20
C ALA A 54 0.72 1.61 -6.52
N THR A 55 -0.10 2.63 -6.27
CA THR A 55 0.33 4.03 -6.40
C THR A 55 0.25 4.71 -5.04
N GLY A 56 1.23 5.57 -4.75
CA GLY A 56 1.22 6.38 -3.53
C GLY A 56 0.50 7.70 -3.76
N ASP A 57 -0.41 8.08 -2.86
CA ASP A 57 -0.96 9.45 -2.86
C ASP A 57 0.04 10.39 -2.17
N SER A 58 0.57 11.35 -2.92
CA SER A 58 1.57 12.31 -2.48
C SER A 58 0.98 13.52 -1.75
N LYS A 59 -0.31 13.52 -1.40
CA LYS A 59 -1.01 14.66 -0.77
C LYS A 59 -0.50 15.14 0.61
N TRP A 60 0.61 14.60 1.11
CA TRP A 60 1.22 15.06 2.36
C TRP A 60 2.72 15.32 2.22
N SER A 61 3.14 15.89 1.08
CA SER A 61 4.42 16.60 1.00
C SER A 61 4.41 17.80 1.95
N LEU A 62 5.03 17.63 3.13
CA LEU A 62 5.53 18.73 3.95
C LEU A 62 6.76 19.34 3.28
#